data_AF-A0A4Y2T4X1-F1
#
_entry.id   AF-A0A4Y2T4X1-F1
#
_cell.length_a   1.000
_cell.length_b   1.000
_cell.length_c   1.000
_cell.angle_alpha   90.00
_cell.angle_beta   90.00
_cell.angle_gamma   90.00
#
_symmetry.space_group_name_H-M   'P 1'
#
loop_
_entity.id
_entity.type
_entity.pdbx_description
1 polymer ?
#
loop_
_entity_poly.entity_id
_entity_poly.type
_entity_poly.pdbx_seq_one_letter_code
_entity_poly.pdbx_strand_id
1 'polypeptide(L)'
;MHKALDGLSPRFQRMKLKMMRYSYQVQYIPGKYLVIADALSRSLVEGRKDEENSDQITAYIQMVISTLPATDKRLSEISQAQQENEVCILLINFVQKGWPEKNALPTHL
;
A
#
# COMPACT_ATOMS: atom_id res chain seq x y z
N MET A 1 -21.92 4.54 -4.93
CA MET A 1 -20.83 5.54 -4.78
C MET A 1 -21.30 6.85 -5.41
N HIS A 2 -21.92 7.74 -4.63
CA HIS A 2 -22.63 8.92 -5.16
C HIS A 2 -21.75 10.18 -5.31
N LYS A 3 -20.49 10.13 -4.87
CA LYS A 3 -19.56 11.26 -5.02
C LYS A 3 -19.11 11.42 -6.48
N ALA A 4 -18.99 12.68 -6.91
CA ALA A 4 -18.38 13.05 -8.20
C ALA A 4 -16.92 12.59 -8.27
N LEU A 5 -16.37 12.44 -9.48
CA LEU A 5 -15.05 11.83 -9.68
C LEU A 5 -13.94 12.69 -9.02
N ASP A 6 -13.95 13.98 -9.25
CA ASP A 6 -13.07 14.99 -8.66
C ASP A 6 -13.12 15.02 -7.12
N GLY A 7 -14.25 14.70 -6.51
CA GLY A 7 -14.42 14.63 -5.04
C GLY A 7 -13.87 13.35 -4.37
N LEU A 8 -13.13 12.50 -5.10
CA LEU A 8 -12.58 11.24 -4.60
C LEU A 8 -11.07 11.32 -4.41
N SER A 9 -10.52 10.50 -3.51
CA SER A 9 -9.07 10.34 -3.46
C SER A 9 -8.54 9.79 -4.79
N PRO A 10 -7.29 10.10 -5.19
CA PRO A 10 -6.74 9.62 -6.46
C PRO A 10 -6.83 8.10 -6.65
N ARG A 11 -6.71 7.33 -5.55
CA ARG A 11 -6.91 5.87 -5.56
C ARG A 11 -8.34 5.49 -5.94
N PHE A 12 -9.34 6.15 -5.35
CA PHE A 12 -10.74 5.92 -5.66
C PHE A 12 -11.15 6.45 -7.04
N GLN A 13 -10.55 7.55 -7.51
CA GLN A 13 -10.73 8.05 -8.88
C GLN A 13 -10.32 6.98 -9.89
N ARG A 14 -9.11 6.44 -9.75
CA ARG A 14 -8.59 5.39 -10.63
C ARG A 14 -9.47 4.13 -10.60
N MET A 15 -9.85 3.68 -9.42
CA MET A 15 -10.76 2.53 -9.28
C MET A 15 -12.09 2.80 -10.00
N LYS A 16 -12.70 3.98 -9.78
CA LYS A 16 -13.97 4.36 -10.40
C LYS A 16 -13.84 4.40 -11.93
N LEU A 17 -12.78 5.01 -12.48
CA LEU A 17 -12.48 5.05 -13.91
C LEU A 17 -12.36 3.65 -14.52
N LYS A 18 -11.61 2.73 -13.87
CA LYS A 18 -11.48 1.33 -14.34
C LYS A 18 -12.83 0.63 -14.41
N MET A 19 -13.69 0.88 -13.43
CA MET A 19 -15.01 0.26 -13.31
C MET A 19 -16.08 0.89 -14.22
N MET A 20 -15.83 2.04 -14.86
CA MET A 20 -16.83 2.72 -15.72
C MET A 20 -17.30 1.88 -16.91
N ARG A 21 -16.53 0.88 -17.33
CA ARG A 21 -16.91 -0.06 -18.40
C ARG A 21 -17.96 -1.10 -17.98
N TYR A 22 -18.27 -1.18 -16.68
CA TYR A 22 -19.21 -2.13 -16.11
C TYR A 22 -20.42 -1.39 -15.52
N SER A 23 -21.58 -2.05 -15.54
CA SER A 23 -22.68 -1.67 -14.65
C SER A 23 -22.47 -2.36 -13.31
N TYR A 24 -22.28 -1.60 -12.23
CA TYR A 24 -21.95 -2.15 -10.92
C TYR A 24 -22.59 -1.36 -9.76
N GLN A 25 -22.75 -2.04 -8.63
CA GLN A 25 -23.15 -1.44 -7.37
C GLN A 25 -22.08 -1.73 -6.30
N VAL A 26 -21.64 -0.70 -5.58
CA VAL A 26 -20.70 -0.84 -4.47
C VAL A 26 -21.48 -1.07 -3.18
N GLN A 27 -21.17 -2.16 -2.47
CA GLN A 27 -21.79 -2.52 -1.19
C GLN A 27 -20.70 -2.85 -0.17
N TYR A 28 -20.96 -2.55 1.11
CA TYR A 28 -20.08 -2.97 2.21
C TYR A 28 -20.36 -4.43 2.55
N ILE A 29 -19.29 -5.22 2.67
CA ILE A 29 -19.36 -6.62 3.10
C ILE A 29 -18.55 -6.75 4.40
N PRO A 30 -19.15 -7.20 5.52
CA PRO A 30 -18.40 -7.46 6.75
C PRO A 30 -17.26 -8.47 6.54
N GLY A 31 -16.12 -8.24 7.20
CA GLY A 31 -14.90 -9.04 7.01
C GLY A 31 -15.08 -10.55 7.21
N LYS A 32 -15.98 -10.97 8.12
CA LYS A 32 -16.32 -12.39 8.33
C LYS A 32 -16.87 -13.11 7.09
N TYR A 33 -17.35 -12.37 6.09
CA TYR A 33 -17.85 -12.92 4.82
C TYR A 33 -16.86 -12.72 3.65
N LEU A 34 -15.70 -12.11 3.89
CA LEU A 34 -14.66 -11.86 2.87
C LEU A 34 -13.56 -12.94 2.84
N VAL A 35 -13.76 -14.08 3.50
CA VAL A 35 -12.74 -15.12 3.70
C VAL A 35 -12.09 -15.57 2.39
N ILE A 36 -12.87 -15.75 1.32
CA ILE A 36 -12.35 -16.18 0.01
C ILE A 36 -11.46 -15.09 -0.60
N ALA A 37 -11.92 -13.85 -0.61
CA ALA A 37 -11.16 -12.73 -1.16
C ALA A 37 -9.87 -12.47 -0.36
N ASP A 38 -9.94 -12.54 0.98
CA ASP A 38 -8.78 -12.39 1.87
C ASP A 38 -7.76 -13.50 1.60
N ALA A 39 -8.18 -14.77 1.53
CA ALA A 39 -7.31 -15.90 1.21
C ALA A 39 -6.61 -15.73 -0.15
N LEU A 40 -7.36 -15.40 -1.21
CA LEU A 40 -6.81 -15.20 -2.55
C LEU A 40 -5.86 -13.99 -2.61
N SER A 41 -6.14 -12.92 -1.86
CA SER A 41 -5.26 -11.74 -1.80
C SER A 41 -3.93 -11.99 -1.09
N ARG A 42 -3.86 -13.02 -0.23
CA ARG A 42 -2.65 -13.41 0.51
C ARG A 42 -1.88 -14.55 -0.17
N SER A 43 -2.52 -15.29 -1.07
CA SER A 43 -1.88 -16.35 -1.84
C SER A 43 -1.16 -15.78 -3.06
N LEU A 44 0.10 -15.37 -2.88
CA LEU A 44 0.95 -14.98 -3.99
C LEU A 44 1.25 -16.21 -4.85
N VAL A 45 0.98 -16.12 -6.16
CA VAL A 45 1.41 -17.14 -7.12
C VAL A 45 2.83 -16.81 -7.54
N GLU A 46 3.78 -17.63 -7.13
CA GLU A 46 5.19 -17.46 -7.51
C GLU A 46 5.34 -17.44 -9.04
N GLY A 47 6.11 -16.48 -9.55
CA GLY A 47 6.42 -16.38 -10.99
C GLY A 47 5.39 -15.59 -11.83
N ARG A 48 4.26 -15.15 -11.28
CA ARG A 48 3.41 -14.17 -11.98
C ARG A 48 4.00 -12.77 -11.83
N LYS A 49 4.46 -12.20 -12.95
CA LYS A 49 4.64 -10.76 -13.05
C LYS A 49 3.26 -10.14 -13.18
N ASP A 50 2.88 -9.28 -12.23
CA ASP A 50 1.72 -8.40 -12.38
C ASP A 50 2.06 -7.35 -13.46
N GLU A 51 2.00 -7.76 -14.73
CA GLU A 51 2.21 -6.87 -15.88
C GLU A 51 1.03 -5.90 -16.05
N GLU A 52 -0.12 -6.21 -15.44
CA GLU A 52 -1.28 -5.33 -15.47
C GLU A 52 -1.08 -4.09 -14.58
N ASN A 53 -0.69 -2.98 -15.22
CA ASN A 53 -0.64 -1.61 -14.68
C ASN A 53 0.66 -1.20 -13.96
N SER A 54 1.82 -1.80 -14.24
CA SER A 54 3.11 -1.33 -13.70
C SER A 54 3.32 0.17 -13.90
N ASP A 55 3.14 0.68 -15.11
CA ASP A 55 3.39 2.09 -15.45
C ASP A 55 2.43 3.04 -14.74
N GLN A 56 1.20 2.58 -14.60
CA GLN A 56 0.12 3.27 -13.90
C GLN A 56 0.37 3.34 -12.38
N ILE A 57 0.91 2.27 -11.80
CA ILE A 57 1.34 2.21 -10.39
C ILE A 57 2.56 3.11 -10.19
N THR A 58 3.55 3.03 -11.08
CA THR A 58 4.74 3.89 -11.07
C THR A 58 4.37 5.36 -11.16
N ALA A 59 3.50 5.76 -12.09
CA ALA A 59 3.01 7.13 -12.20
C ALA A 59 2.25 7.60 -10.96
N TYR A 60 1.50 6.70 -10.29
CA TYR A 60 0.85 7.02 -9.02
C TYR A 60 1.86 7.23 -7.90
N ILE A 61 2.86 6.34 -7.77
CA ILE A 61 3.94 6.47 -6.79
C ILE A 61 4.67 7.81 -7.00
N GLN A 62 5.01 8.13 -8.25
CA GLN A 62 5.64 9.42 -8.60
C GLN A 62 4.77 10.62 -8.22
N MET A 63 3.47 10.57 -8.50
CA MET A 63 2.53 11.61 -8.10
C MET A 63 2.43 11.74 -6.57
N VAL A 64 2.41 10.63 -5.83
CA VAL A 64 2.40 10.68 -4.36
C VAL A 64 3.70 11.29 -3.83
N ILE A 65 4.85 10.89 -4.37
CA ILE A 65 6.14 11.44 -3.99
C ILE A 65 6.20 12.95 -4.29
N SER A 66 5.72 13.39 -5.45
CA SER A 66 5.73 14.80 -5.83
C SER A 66 4.74 15.67 -5.06
N THR A 67 3.72 15.07 -4.46
CA THR A 67 2.68 15.78 -3.68
C THR A 67 2.87 15.65 -2.17
N LEU A 68 3.91 14.95 -1.71
CA LEU A 68 4.27 14.89 -0.29
C LEU A 68 4.57 16.31 0.22
N PRO A 69 3.97 16.75 1.33
CA PRO A 69 4.23 18.06 1.91
C PRO A 69 5.56 18.07 2.70
N ALA A 70 6.64 17.63 2.05
CA ALA A 70 7.98 17.58 2.61
C ALA A 70 8.99 17.96 1.53
N THR A 71 9.99 18.76 1.88
CA THR A 71 11.09 19.08 0.97
C THR A 71 12.04 17.89 0.86
N ASP A 72 12.77 17.78 -0.25
CA ASP A 72 13.78 16.73 -0.44
C ASP A 72 14.81 16.72 0.70
N LYS A 73 15.20 17.91 1.19
CA LYS A 73 16.08 18.04 2.36
C LYS A 73 15.46 17.41 3.61
N ARG A 74 14.18 17.69 3.91
CA ARG A 74 13.49 17.09 5.06
C ARG A 74 13.34 15.58 4.92
N LEU A 75 13.06 15.08 3.72
CA LEU A 75 13.01 13.64 3.46
C LEU A 75 14.37 12.98 3.69
N SER A 76 15.47 13.63 3.27
CA SER A 76 16.83 13.16 3.54
C SER A 76 17.14 13.12 5.04
N GLU A 77 16.79 14.17 5.78
CA GLU A 77 16.97 14.21 7.24
C GLU A 77 16.18 13.10 7.95
N ILE A 78 14.93 12.85 7.53
CA ILE A 78 14.11 11.75 8.07
C ILE A 78 14.76 10.40 7.77
N SER A 79 15.21 10.20 6.53
CA SER A 79 15.89 8.96 6.12
C SER A 79 17.15 8.71 6.96
N GLN A 80 17.97 9.74 7.18
CA GLN A 80 19.16 9.63 8.03
C GLN A 80 18.79 9.31 9.48
N ALA A 81 17.82 10.01 10.06
CA ALA A 81 17.37 9.75 11.43
C ALA A 81 16.81 8.32 11.60
N GLN A 82 16.16 7.78 10.58
CA GLN A 82 15.69 6.38 10.57
C GLN A 82 16.85 5.37 10.49
N GLN A 83 17.95 5.71 9.81
CA GLN A 83 19.14 4.84 9.74
C GLN A 83 19.93 4.80 11.04
N GLU A 84 19.80 5.82 11.88
CA GLU A 84 20.45 5.91 13.20
C GLU A 84 19.54 5.38 14.33
N ASN A 85 18.24 5.23 14.08
CA ASN A 85 17.28 4.77 15.08
C ASN A 85 17.21 3.24 15.17
N GLU A 86 17.50 2.69 16.35
CA GLU A 86 17.55 1.24 16.60
C GLU A 86 16.27 0.50 16.22
N VAL A 87 15.09 1.08 16.49
CA VAL A 87 13.78 0.48 16.17
C VAL A 87 13.57 0.45 14.66
N CYS A 88 13.90 1.55 13.95
CA CYS A 88 13.81 1.61 12.51
C CYS A 88 14.76 0.62 11.82
N ILE A 89 16.01 0.52 12.28
CA ILE A 89 17.00 -0.45 11.78
C ILE A 89 16.47 -1.88 11.95
N LEU A 90 15.84 -2.18 13.09
CA LEU A 90 15.29 -3.49 13.36
C LEU A 90 14.09 -3.82 12.45
N LEU A 91 13.18 -2.86 12.25
CA LEU A 91 12.06 -2.99 11.33
C LEU A 91 12.53 -3.21 9.88
N ILE A 92 13.56 -2.49 9.43
CA ILE A 92 14.16 -2.70 8.10
C ILE A 92 14.65 -4.15 7.97
N ASN A 93 15.32 -4.69 8.99
CA ASN A 93 15.77 -6.09 9.00
C ASN A 93 14.60 -7.07 8.91
N PHE A 94 13.50 -6.84 9.64
CA PHE A 94 12.32 -7.72 9.59
C PHE A 94 11.63 -7.71 8.23
N VAL A 95 11.53 -6.55 7.60
CA VAL A 95 10.95 -6.45 6.24
C VAL A 95 11.80 -7.22 5.23
N GLN A 96 13.13 -7.18 5.35
CA GLN A 96 14.04 -7.85 4.42
C GLN A 96 14.20 -9.35 4.66
N LYS A 97 14.25 -9.78 5.93
CA LYS A 97 14.57 -11.16 6.33
C LYS A 97 13.36 -11.98 6.79
N GLY A 98 12.20 -11.35 6.87
CA GLY A 98 10.99 -11.93 7.44
C GLY A 98 10.77 -11.51 8.89
N TRP A 99 9.51 -11.51 9.29
CA TRP A 99 9.09 -11.17 10.65
C TRP A 99 9.38 -12.34 11.60
N PRO A 100 9.90 -12.07 12.81
CA PRO A 100 10.05 -13.11 13.82
C PRO A 100 8.68 -13.57 14.34
N GLU A 101 8.65 -14.74 14.98
CA GLU A 101 7.45 -15.20 15.67
C GLU A 101 7.04 -14.23 16.78
N LYS A 102 5.74 -14.19 17.10
CA LYS A 102 5.17 -13.24 18.05
C LYS A 102 5.88 -13.22 19.41
N ASN A 103 6.38 -14.37 19.86
CA ASN A 103 7.05 -14.53 21.16
C ASN A 103 8.52 -14.07 21.14
N ALA A 104 9.09 -13.91 19.95
CA ALA A 104 10.46 -13.44 19.72
C ALA A 104 10.51 -11.95 19.33
N LEU A 105 9.37 -11.26 19.31
CA LEU A 105 9.32 -9.81 19.10
C LEU A 105 9.86 -9.09 20.35
N PRO A 106 10.80 -8.15 20.18
CA PRO A 106 11.25 -7.28 21.25
C PRO A 106 10.08 -6.52 21.89
N THR A 107 10.11 -6.38 23.21
CA THR A 107 9.09 -5.65 23.99
C THR A 107 9.05 -4.14 23.73
N HIS A 108 10.08 -3.60 23.07
CA HIS A 108 10.23 -2.17 22.78
C HIS A 108 9.86 -1.80 21.32
N LEU A 109 9.34 -2.78 20.56
CA LEU A 109 8.74 -2.58 19.25
C LEU A 109 7.23 -2.32 19.33
#